data_AF-A0AA43I502-F1
#
_entry.id   AF-A0AA43I502-F1
#
_cell.length_a   1.000
_cell.length_b   1.000
_cell.length_c   1.000
_cell.angle_alpha   90.00
_cell.angle_beta   90.00
_cell.angle_gamma   90.00
#
_symmetry.space_group_name_H-M   'P 1'
#
loop_
_entity.id
_entity.type
_entity.pdbx_description
1 polymer ?
#
loop_
_entity_poly.entity_id
_entity_poly.type
_entity_poly.pdbx_seq_one_letter_code
_entity_poly.pdbx_strand_id
1 'polypeptide(L)' 'MSKKEKRFSYELSNTLFGEVAMIIVDNRTGVNYLHTSGTGGLCPLYNVDGTLIVTPVEKIEEK' A
#
# COMPACT_ATOMS: atom_id res chain seq x y z
N MET A 1 -3.25 -27.53 -5.34
CA MET A 1 -2.15 -26.55 -5.44
C MET A 1 -2.48 -25.42 -4.49
N SER A 2 -1.63 -25.16 -3.49
CA SER A 2 -1.86 -24.12 -2.48
C SER A 2 -1.83 -22.76 -3.16
N LYS A 3 -2.96 -22.02 -3.12
CA LYS A 3 -3.09 -20.68 -3.67
C LYS A 3 -2.20 -19.77 -2.82
N LYS A 4 -1.00 -19.45 -3.30
CA LYS A 4 -0.07 -18.55 -2.60
C LYS A 4 -0.81 -17.25 -2.27
N GLU A 5 -0.94 -16.97 -0.98
CA GLU A 5 -1.58 -15.78 -0.47
C GLU A 5 -0.86 -14.54 -1.01
N LYS A 6 -1.62 -13.61 -1.60
CA LYS A 6 -1.04 -12.36 -2.13
C LYS A 6 -0.65 -11.49 -0.95
N ARG A 7 0.66 -11.35 -0.72
CA ARG A 7 1.19 -10.50 0.35
C ARG A 7 0.91 -9.01 0.12
N PHE A 8 0.85 -8.55 -1.12
CA PHE A 8 0.65 -7.14 -1.44
C PHE A 8 -0.61 -6.94 -2.28
N SER A 9 -1.38 -5.91 -1.93
CA SER A 9 -2.58 -5.45 -2.66
C SER A 9 -2.46 -3.98 -3.03
N TYR A 10 -3.23 -3.53 -4.03
CA TYR A 10 -3.28 -2.14 -4.49
C TYR A 10 -4.65 -1.56 -4.15
N GLU A 11 -4.69 -0.39 -3.52
CA GLU A 11 -5.94 0.19 -3.00
C GLU A 11 -6.41 1.41 -3.80
N LEU A 12 -5.50 2.32 -4.16
CA LEU A 12 -5.83 3.56 -4.85
C LEU A 12 -4.71 3.95 -5.81
N SER A 13 -5.07 4.57 -6.93
CA SER A 13 -4.14 5.24 -7.83
C SER A 13 -4.57 6.69 -8.09
N ASN A 14 -3.61 7.61 -8.11
CA ASN A 14 -3.79 9.02 -8.41
C ASN A 14 -2.60 9.54 -9.21
N THR A 15 -2.79 10.61 -9.98
CA THR A 15 -1.66 11.27 -10.64
C THR A 15 -1.02 12.29 -9.69
N LEU A 16 0.27 12.13 -9.40
CA LEU A 16 1.09 13.06 -8.62
C LEU A 16 2.28 13.51 -9.48
N PHE A 17 2.45 14.83 -9.64
CA PHE A 17 3.54 15.41 -10.45
C PHE A 17 3.64 14.86 -11.89
N GLY A 18 2.52 14.42 -12.47
CA GLY A 18 2.49 13.81 -13.81
C GLY A 18 2.79 12.30 -13.85
N GLU A 19 3.12 11.68 -12.71
CA GLU A 19 3.33 10.23 -12.56
C GLU A 19 2.13 9.55 -11.88
N VAL A 20 1.90 8.27 -12.14
CA VAL A 20 0.88 7.49 -11.41
C VAL A 20 1.44 7.13 -10.04
N ALA A 21 0.87 7.68 -8.99
CA ALA A 21 1.07 7.23 -7.63
C ALA A 21 0.03 6.18 -7.25
N MET A 22 0.45 5.13 -6.55
CA MET A 22 -0.39 4.05 -6.09
C MET A 22 -0.14 3.77 -4.61
N ILE A 23 -1.18 3.35 -3.90
CA ILE A 23 -1.06 2.81 -2.55
C ILE A 23 -0.97 1.30 -2.60
N ILE A 24 0.11 0.77 -2.04
CA ILE A 24 0.35 -0.66 -1.86
C ILE A 24 0.14 -0.99 -0.39
N VAL A 25 -0.62 -2.03 -0.09
CA VAL A 25 -0.81 -2.52 1.28
C VAL A 25 -0.06 -3.83 1.46
N ASP A 26 0.76 -3.95 2.50
CA ASP A 26 1.28 -5.25 2.95
C ASP A 26 0.22 -5.95 3.79
N ASN A 27 -0.48 -6.90 3.20
CA ASN A 27 -1.60 -7.61 3.81
C ASN A 27 -1.21 -8.36 5.10
N ARG A 28 0.09 -8.60 5.34
CA ARG A 28 0.58 -9.23 6.57
C ARG A 28 0.73 -8.26 7.74
N THR A 29 1.08 -7.00 7.45
CA THR A 29 1.40 -6.00 8.48
C THR A 29 0.40 -4.85 8.53
N GLY A 30 -0.45 -4.72 7.52
CA GLY A 30 -1.35 -3.61 7.31
C GLY A 30 -0.67 -2.33 6.81
N VAL A 31 0.66 -2.27 6.72
CA VAL A 31 1.38 -1.04 6.38
C VAL A 31 1.04 -0.59 4.95
N ASN A 32 0.71 0.68 4.81
CA ASN A 32 0.45 1.32 3.53
C ASN A 32 1.72 1.98 3.00
N TYR A 33 2.01 1.79 1.72
CA TYR A 33 3.15 2.35 1.02
C TYR A 33 2.67 3.22 -0.14
N LEU A 34 3.25 4.41 -0.28
CA LEU A 34 3.17 5.21 -1.48
C LEU A 34 4.22 4.73 -2.47
N HIS A 35 3.77 4.44 -3.69
CA HIS A 35 4.63 4.06 -4.80
C HIS A 35 4.34 4.97 -5.99
N THR A 36 5.36 5.54 -6.62
CA THR A 36 5.19 6.31 -7.87
C THR A 36 5.75 5.54 -9.07
N SER A 37 4.98 5.51 -10.16
CA SER A 37 5.37 4.89 -11.42
C SER A 37 6.35 5.81 -12.14
N GLY A 38 7.61 5.40 -12.25
CA GLY A 38 8.66 6.22 -12.84
C GLY A 38 10.01 5.81 -12.28
N THR A 39 10.68 6.74 -11.58
CA THR A 39 11.99 6.50 -10.95
C THR A 39 11.98 5.44 -9.84
N GLY A 40 10.80 4.96 -9.43
CA GLY A 40 10.66 3.75 -8.63
C GLY A 40 11.02 3.97 -7.16
N GLY A 41 10.14 4.64 -6.43
CA GLY A 41 10.22 4.77 -4.97
C GLY A 41 9.15 3.92 -4.28
N LEU A 42 9.49 3.37 -3.12
CA LEU A 42 8.52 2.82 -2.16
C LEU A 42 8.74 3.53 -0.83
N CYS A 43 7.74 4.24 -0.34
CA CYS A 43 7.82 4.99 0.91
C CYS A 43 6.64 4.60 1.82
N PRO A 44 6.87 4.25 3.10
CA PRO A 44 5.77 4.07 4.04
C PRO A 44 4.97 5.36 4.18
N LEU A 45 3.66 5.25 4.30
CA LEU A 45 2.78 6.38 4.61
C LEU A 45 2.71 6.61 6.11
N TYR A 46 2.68 7.88 6.50
CA TYR A 46 2.68 8.30 7.90
C TYR A 46 1.45 9.16 8.22
N ASN A 47 0.95 9.01 9.43
CA ASN A 47 0.03 9.95 10.06
C ASN A 47 0.78 11.23 10.43
N VAL A 48 0.02 12.28 10.77
CA VAL A 48 0.57 13.58 11.20
C VAL A 48 1.46 13.47 12.45
N ASP A 49 1.21 12.48 13.31
CA ASP A 49 2.00 12.22 14.51
C ASP A 49 3.30 11.42 14.26
N GLY A 50 3.60 11.08 13.00
CA GLY A 50 4.77 10.31 12.61
C GLY A 50 4.62 8.79 12.79
N THR A 51 3.44 8.30 13.20
CA THR A 51 3.14 6.86 13.17
C THR A 51 2.82 6.38 11.76
N LEU A 52 2.95 5.08 11.48
CA LEU A 52 2.61 4.51 10.18
C LEU A 52 1.10 4.46 9.97
N ILE A 53 0.65 4.75 8.74
CA ILE A 53 -0.72 4.46 8.31
C ILE A 53 -0.83 2.95 8.08
N VAL A 54 -1.70 2.31 8.85
CA VAL A 54 -1.97 0.88 8.82
C VAL A 54 -3.44 0.60 8.55
N THR A 55 -3.70 -0.27 7.57
CA THR A 55 -5.02 -0.86 7.32
C THR A 55 -5.15 -2.09 8.21
N PRO A 56 -6.19 -2.20 9.06
CA PRO A 56 -6.39 -3.38 9.89
C PRO A 56 -6.45 -4.64 9.02
N VAL A 57 -5.68 -5.67 9.38
CA VAL A 57 -5.51 -6.89 8.57
C VAL A 57 -6.84 -7.61 8.38
N GLU A 58 -7.73 -7.55 9.38
CA GLU A 58 -9.06 -8.18 9.32
C GLU A 58 -9.93 -7.58 8.21
N LYS A 59 -9.68 -6.32 7.81
CA LYS A 59 -10.43 -5.62 6.76
C LYS A 59 -9.87 -5.83 5.35
N ILE A 60 -8.73 -6.51 5.22
CA ILE A 60 -8.06 -6.76 3.95
C ILE A 60 -8.54 -8.08 3.34
N GLU A 61 -8.80 -9.09 4.17
CA GLU A 61 -9.27 -10.41 3.73
C GLU A 61 -10.72 -10.41 3.22
N GLU A 62 -11.48 -9.36 3.51
CA GLU A 62 -12.87 -9.17 3.05
C GLU A 62 -13.00 -8.57 1.63
N LYS A 63 -11.90 -8.19 0.98
CA LYS A 63 -11.87 -7.62 -0.39
C LYS A 63 -11.40 -8.62 -1.45
#